data_AF-A0A645JQK2-F1
#
_entry.id   AF-A0A645JQK2-F1
#
_cell.length_a   1.000
_cell.length_b   1.000
_cell.length_c   1.000
_cell.angle_alpha   90.00
_cell.angle_beta   90.00
_cell.angle_gamma   90.00
#
_symmetry.space_group_name_H-M   'P 1'
#
loop_
_entity.id
_entity.type
_entity.pdbx_description
1 polymer ?
#
loop_
_entity_poly.entity_id
_entity_poly.type
_entity_poly.pdbx_seq_one_letter_code
_entity_poly.pdbx_strand_id
1 'polypeptide(L)' 'MEDRKLIEKAKGILMKRKSISEGEAYRRIQKMSMDSRVAMRDIANKIIELSEKKTSAT' A
#
# COMPACT_ATOMS: atom_id res chain seq x y z
N MET A 1 16.15 1.93 -5.77
CA MET A 1 15.17 2.95 -6.20
C MET A 1 13.77 2.37 -6.45
N GLU A 2 13.61 1.06 -6.68
CA GLU A 2 12.29 0.42 -6.88
C GLU A 2 11.36 0.47 -5.67
N ASP A 3 11.90 0.31 -4.45
CA ASP A 3 11.09 0.31 -3.22
C ASP A 3 10.24 1.58 -3.04
N ARG A 4 10.79 2.75 -3.43
CA ARG A 4 10.03 4.02 -3.39
C ARG A 4 8.85 4.01 -4.37
N LYS A 5 9.05 3.51 -5.60
CA LYS A 5 7.97 3.43 -6.61
C LYS A 5 6.82 2.54 -6.13
N LEU A 6 7.14 1.41 -5.50
CA LEU A 6 6.14 0.50 -4.94
C LEU A 6 5.33 1.17 -3.83
N ILE A 7 6.01 1.87 -2.91
CA ILE A 7 5.36 2.59 -1.81
C ILE A 7 4.46 3.71 -2.35
N GLU A 8 4.91 4.49 -3.34
CA GLU A 8 4.07 5.53 -3.98
C GLU A 8 2.81 4.93 -4.62
N LYS A 9 2.93 3.82 -5.36
CA LYS A 9 1.79 3.15 -5.99
C LYS A 9 0.80 2.62 -4.94
N ALA A 10 1.31 2.00 -3.87
CA ALA A 10 0.49 1.54 -2.76
C ALA A 10 -0.24 2.68 -2.02
N LYS A 11 0.44 3.81 -1.81
CA LYS A 11 -0.18 5.03 -1.25
C LYS A 11 -1.32 5.50 -2.14
N GLY A 12 -1.11 5.65 -3.45
CA GLY A 12 -2.15 6.08 -4.38
C GLY A 12 -3.39 5.17 -4.37
N ILE A 13 -3.20 3.85 -4.24
CA ILE A 13 -4.30 2.89 -4.07
C ILE A 13 -5.04 3.12 -2.76
N LEU A 14 -4.33 3.26 -1.64
CA LEU A 14 -4.94 3.52 -0.33
C LEU A 14 -5.69 4.85 -0.28
N MET A 15 -5.12 5.89 -0.88
CA MET A 15 -5.76 7.20 -1.02
C MET A 15 -7.08 7.08 -1.77
N LYS A 16 -7.09 6.41 -2.93
CA LYS A 16 -8.32 6.21 -3.72
C LYS A 16 -9.35 5.32 -3.04
N ARG A 17 -8.92 4.23 -2.40
CA ARG A 17 -9.84 3.25 -1.78
C ARG A 17 -10.43 3.69 -0.46
N LYS A 18 -9.69 4.50 0.30
CA LYS A 18 -10.09 4.90 1.66
C LYS A 18 -10.30 6.40 1.80
N SER A 19 -10.17 7.17 0.72
CA SER A 19 -10.29 8.64 0.69
C SER A 19 -9.45 9.32 1.77
N ILE A 20 -8.19 8.87 1.92
CA ILE A 20 -7.24 9.39 2.91
C ILE A 20 -6.14 10.21 2.25
N SER A 21 -5.47 11.04 3.06
CA SER A 21 -4.28 11.79 2.63
C SER A 21 -3.07 10.88 2.38
N GLU A 22 -2.09 11.40 1.65
CA GLU A 22 -0.83 10.69 1.37
C GLU A 22 -0.05 10.35 2.65
N GLY A 23 0.02 11.29 3.59
CA GLY A 23 0.70 11.09 4.87
C GLY A 23 0.03 9.98 5.70
N GLU A 24 -1.30 9.90 5.65
CA GLU A 24 -2.04 8.84 6.34
C GLU A 24 -1.92 7.49 5.65
N ALA A 25 -1.88 7.47 4.31
CA ALA A 25 -1.58 6.26 3.55
C ALA A 25 -0.18 5.73 3.88
N TYR A 26 0.84 6.60 3.96
CA TYR A 26 2.19 6.23 4.35
C TYR A 26 2.23 5.67 5.77
N ARG A 27 1.62 6.35 6.75
CA ARG A 27 1.54 5.88 8.14
C ARG A 27 0.85 4.51 8.24
N ARG A 28 -0.17 4.24 7.42
CA ARG A 28 -0.79 2.91 7.38
C ARG A 28 0.15 1.83 6.87
N ILE A 29 0.89 2.07 5.79
CA ILE A 29 1.89 1.12 5.28
C ILE A 29 2.97 0.87 6.33
N GLN A 30 3.45 1.94 6.98
CA GLN A 30 4.46 1.87 8.02
C GLN A 30 3.97 1.07 9.24
N LYS A 31 2.75 1.36 9.71
CA LYS A 31 2.12 0.63 10.82
C LYS A 31 1.95 -0.85 10.49
N MET A 32 1.46 -1.19 9.30
CA MET A 32 1.32 -2.58 8.86
C MET A 32 2.67 -3.31 8.78
N SER A 33 3.73 -2.60 8.38
CA SER A 33 5.10 -3.11 8.35
C SER A 33 5.60 -3.42 9.77
N MET A 34 5.39 -2.52 10.73
CA MET A 34 5.74 -2.72 12.15
C MET A 34 4.95 -3.87 12.78
N ASP A 35 3.61 -3.86 12.64
CA ASP A 35 2.71 -4.85 13.23
C ASP A 35 2.99 -6.26 12.69
N SER A 36 3.34 -6.36 11.40
CA SER A 36 3.61 -7.65 10.74
C SER A 36 5.08 -8.06 10.75
N ARG A 37 5.98 -7.18 11.22
CA ARG A 37 7.45 -7.34 11.12
C ARG A 37 7.93 -7.66 9.68
N VAL A 38 7.31 -7.01 8.71
CA VAL A 38 7.59 -7.19 7.27
C VAL A 38 8.09 -5.86 6.71
N ALA A 39 8.99 -5.87 5.71
CA ALA A 39 9.49 -4.63 5.13
C ALA A 39 8.38 -3.83 4.43
N MET A 40 8.48 -2.49 4.47
CA MET A 40 7.47 -1.60 3.87
C MET A 40 7.25 -1.87 2.38
N ARG A 41 8.29 -2.28 1.64
CA ARG A 41 8.19 -2.64 0.21
C ARG A 41 7.27 -3.84 -0.01
N ASP A 42 7.32 -4.83 0.87
CA ASP A 42 6.55 -6.06 0.74
C ASP A 42 5.09 -5.83 1.13
N ILE A 43 4.85 -4.98 2.15
CA ILE A 43 3.50 -4.48 2.45
C ILE A 43 2.94 -3.70 1.26
N ALA A 44 3.73 -2.83 0.64
CA ALA A 44 3.30 -2.06 -0.53
C ALA A 44 2.94 -2.99 -1.71
N ASN A 45 3.78 -3.99 -2.02
CA ASN A 45 3.48 -5.02 -3.01
C ASN A 45 2.17 -5.74 -2.73
N LYS A 46 1.95 -6.17 -1.48
CA LYS A 46 0.73 -6.86 -1.07
C LYS A 46 -0.52 -5.99 -1.26
N ILE A 47 -0.43 -4.69 -0.98
CA ILE A 47 -1.52 -3.74 -1.23
C ILE A 47 -1.83 -3.62 -2.73
N ILE A 48 -0.81 -3.55 -3.57
CA ILE A 48 -0.96 -3.47 -5.03
C ILE A 48 -1.62 -4.75 -5.56
N GLU A 49 -1.14 -5.93 -5.16
CA GLU A 49 -1.68 -7.22 -5.59
C GLU A 49 -3.15 -7.41 -5.15
N LEU A 50 -3.46 -7.09 -3.90
CA LEU A 50 -4.85 -7.08 -3.39
C LEU A 50 -5.71 -6.04 -4.10
N SER A 51 -5.10 -5.01 -4.68
CA SER A 51 -5.83 -4.05 -5.48
C SER A 51 -6.25 -4.62 -6.81
N GLU A 52 -5.32 -5.24 -7.51
CA GLU A 52 -5.50 -5.83 -8.84
C GLU A 52 -6.48 -7.01 -8.78
N LYS A 53 -6.40 -7.86 -7.75
CA LYS A 53 -7.33 -8.99 -7.54
C LYS A 53 -8.78 -8.59 -7.27
N LYS A 54 -9.03 -7.39 -6.75
CA LYS A 54 -10.39 -6.92 -6.47
C LYS A 54 -11.10 -6.37 -7.71
N THR A 55 -10.36 -6.00 -8.75
CA THR A 55 -10.92 -5.45 -10.00
C THR A 55 -11.36 -6.56 -10.95
N SER A 56 -10.81 -7.77 -10.84
CA SER A 56 -11.12 -8.92 -11.69
C SER A 56 -12.24 -9.82 -11.16
N ALA A 57 -12.87 -9.47 -10.03
CA ALA A 57 -13.91 -10.27 -9.38
C ALA A 57 -15.30 -9.61 -9.40
N THR A 58 -15.59 -8.74 -10.38
CA THR A 58 -16.91 -8.12 -10.58
C THR A 58 -17.18 -8.02 -12.06
#